data_AF-A0A497PKB8-F1
#
_entry.id   AF-A0A497PKB8-F1
#
_cell.length_a   1.000
_cell.length_b   1.000
_cell.length_c   1.000
_cell.angle_alpha   90.00
_cell.angle_beta   90.00
_cell.angle_gamma   90.00
#
_symmetry.space_group_name_H-M   'P 1'
#
loop_
_entity.id
_entity.type
_entity.pdbx_description
1 polymer ?
#
loop_
_entity_poly.entity_id
_entity_poly.type
_entity_poly.pdbx_seq_one_letter_code
_entity_poly.pdbx_strand_id
1 'polypeptide(L)'
;MRIVGSSAIDVVREVIARVVVNGRDVENFRELVGIVMEIRDCRYNHDLHRAIKEFPQTTTARKFMKTMLFFDELPQSSRVRKYLQLVVKKLEEKEETKKACIPVIVSEDLGKEYMPSLAFVQILVREKKVRVFATFRSLDLVSGGLWNILGLERIAEQISTNINSHHLPDIIVFVISAHVQHKDFTLVDKIVRKR
;
A
#
# COMPACT_ATOMS: atom_id res chain seq x y z
N MET A 1 -0.85 8.90 13.85
CA MET A 1 -1.30 7.65 14.52
C MET A 1 -0.55 6.47 13.95
N ARG A 2 -0.07 5.52 14.76
CA ARG A 2 0.64 4.31 14.29
C ARG A 2 -0.19 3.06 14.58
N ILE A 3 -0.37 2.19 13.58
CA ILE A 3 -1.05 0.89 13.69
C ILE A 3 -0.07 -0.18 13.22
N VAL A 4 0.11 -1.23 14.02
CA VAL A 4 1.08 -2.30 13.77
C VAL A 4 0.35 -3.63 13.76
N GLY A 5 0.68 -4.50 12.79
CA GLY A 5 0.16 -5.86 12.72
C GLY A 5 1.03 -6.74 11.83
N SER A 6 0.63 -8.00 11.68
CA SER A 6 1.31 -8.98 10.80
C SER A 6 0.45 -9.39 9.60
N SER A 7 -0.70 -8.73 9.40
CA SER A 7 -1.58 -8.95 8.25
C SER A 7 -2.03 -7.60 7.70
N ALA A 8 -1.93 -7.44 6.39
CA ALA A 8 -2.41 -6.26 5.69
C ALA A 8 -3.90 -6.01 5.94
N ILE A 9 -4.70 -7.07 6.01
CA ILE A 9 -6.15 -6.99 6.20
C ILE A 9 -6.47 -6.41 7.57
N ASP A 10 -5.85 -6.95 8.61
CA ASP A 10 -6.17 -6.58 9.98
C ASP A 10 -5.71 -5.15 10.28
N VAL A 11 -4.55 -4.76 9.74
CA VAL A 11 -4.06 -3.37 9.80
C VAL A 11 -5.00 -2.43 9.07
N VAL A 12 -5.42 -2.72 7.83
CA VAL A 12 -6.34 -1.86 7.08
C VAL A 12 -7.71 -1.76 7.75
N ARG A 13 -8.24 -2.85 8.29
CA ARG A 13 -9.50 -2.84 9.06
C ARG A 13 -9.42 -1.91 10.25
N GLU A 14 -8.35 -2.00 11.03
CA GLU A 14 -8.17 -1.13 12.18
C GLU A 14 -8.05 0.34 11.73
N VAL A 15 -7.35 0.62 10.63
CA VAL A 15 -7.28 1.97 10.06
C VAL A 15 -8.66 2.47 9.64
N ILE A 16 -9.45 1.66 8.93
CA ILE A 16 -10.83 1.99 8.54
C ILE A 16 -11.68 2.32 9.76
N ALA A 17 -11.64 1.46 10.80
CA ALA A 17 -12.38 1.68 12.04
C ALA A 17 -11.99 3.01 12.69
N ARG A 18 -10.70 3.33 12.73
CA ARG A 18 -10.19 4.59 13.28
C ARG A 18 -10.60 5.81 12.45
N VAL A 19 -10.59 5.72 11.12
CA VAL A 19 -11.07 6.80 10.24
C VAL A 19 -12.56 7.05 10.42
N VAL A 20 -13.37 5.99 10.54
CA VAL A 20 -14.81 6.17 10.74
C VAL A 20 -15.12 6.76 12.11
N VAL A 21 -14.44 6.33 13.18
CA VAL A 21 -14.72 6.83 14.53
C VAL A 21 -14.12 8.20 14.81
N ASN A 22 -12.85 8.41 14.42
CA ASN A 22 -12.07 9.58 14.81
C ASN A 22 -11.78 10.54 13.64
N GLY A 23 -12.17 10.17 12.42
CA GLY A 23 -11.93 11.01 11.25
C GLY A 23 -12.81 12.25 11.28
N ARG A 24 -12.25 13.36 10.79
CA ARG A 24 -13.02 14.57 10.51
C ARG A 24 -13.94 14.33 9.33
N ASP A 25 -15.12 14.92 9.38
CA ASP A 25 -16.07 14.90 8.28
C ASP A 25 -15.68 15.97 7.24
N VAL A 26 -15.59 15.58 5.97
CA VAL A 26 -15.18 16.44 4.85
C VAL A 26 -16.09 16.15 3.66
N GLU A 27 -17.11 16.99 3.45
CA GLU A 27 -18.12 16.92 2.39
C GLU A 27 -18.69 15.51 2.12
N ASN A 28 -17.93 14.67 1.40
CA ASN A 28 -18.31 13.35 0.91
C ASN A 28 -17.49 12.19 1.51
N PHE A 29 -16.60 12.45 2.47
CA PHE A 29 -15.77 11.42 3.11
C PHE A 29 -15.38 11.78 4.54
N ARG A 30 -15.03 10.75 5.33
CA ARG A 30 -14.29 10.93 6.58
C ARG A 30 -12.81 10.73 6.36
N GLU A 31 -12.00 11.56 7.00
CA GLU A 31 -10.56 11.60 6.82
C GLU A 31 -9.81 11.60 8.15
N LEU A 32 -8.69 10.90 8.18
CA LEU A 32 -7.69 11.06 9.24
C LEU A 32 -6.31 11.27 8.61
N VAL A 33 -5.61 12.28 9.13
CA VAL A 33 -4.32 12.73 8.60
C VAL A 33 -3.15 12.12 9.36
N GLY A 34 -2.07 11.80 8.67
CA GLY A 34 -0.81 11.36 9.30
C GLY A 34 -0.91 9.98 9.97
N ILE A 35 -1.30 8.97 9.18
CA ILE A 35 -1.35 7.58 9.61
C ILE A 35 -0.06 6.87 9.21
N VAL A 36 0.46 6.02 10.09
CA VAL A 36 1.52 5.07 9.81
C VAL A 36 0.95 3.66 10.00
N MET A 37 0.93 2.88 8.92
CA MET A 37 0.56 1.47 8.93
C MET A 37 1.84 0.65 8.84
N GLU A 38 2.05 -0.26 9.78
CA GLU A 38 3.22 -1.15 9.79
C GLU A 38 2.75 -2.59 9.77
N ILE A 39 3.05 -3.27 8.66
CA ILE A 39 2.82 -4.69 8.49
C ILE A 39 4.17 -5.39 8.61
N ARG A 40 4.33 -6.21 9.64
CA ARG A 40 5.55 -6.98 9.89
C ARG A 40 5.42 -8.39 9.35
N ASP A 41 6.54 -8.93 8.90
CA ASP A 41 6.64 -10.32 8.43
C ASP A 41 5.53 -10.67 7.42
N CYS A 42 5.36 -9.79 6.43
CA CYS A 42 4.32 -9.83 5.41
C CYS A 42 4.27 -11.18 4.70
N ARG A 43 3.05 -11.66 4.43
CA ARG A 43 2.79 -12.95 3.76
C ARG A 43 1.80 -12.73 2.63
N TYR A 44 2.28 -12.22 1.50
CA TYR A 44 1.44 -11.82 0.36
C TYR A 44 0.42 -12.89 -0.02
N ASN A 45 0.86 -14.14 -0.21
CA ASN A 45 -0.07 -15.20 -0.59
C ASN A 45 -1.14 -15.45 0.48
N HIS A 46 -0.77 -15.46 1.77
CA HIS A 46 -1.74 -15.66 2.85
C HIS A 46 -2.76 -14.51 2.90
N ASP A 47 -2.29 -13.28 2.88
CA ASP A 47 -3.14 -12.09 2.95
C ASP A 47 -3.97 -11.90 1.68
N LEU A 48 -3.46 -12.27 0.50
CA LEU A 48 -4.25 -12.27 -0.74
C LEU A 48 -5.44 -13.24 -0.65
N HIS A 49 -5.21 -14.47 -0.18
CA HIS A 49 -6.28 -15.47 -0.04
C HIS A 49 -7.35 -15.02 0.95
N ARG A 50 -6.93 -14.43 2.07
CA ARG A 50 -7.87 -13.84 3.04
C ARG A 50 -8.61 -12.65 2.43
N ALA A 51 -7.91 -11.76 1.71
CA ALA A 51 -8.50 -10.56 1.12
C ALA A 51 -9.61 -10.91 0.13
N ILE A 52 -9.40 -11.92 -0.71
CA ILE A 52 -10.39 -12.40 -1.68
C ILE A 52 -11.68 -12.86 -0.99
N LYS A 53 -11.56 -13.52 0.18
CA LYS A 53 -12.70 -14.06 0.95
C LYS A 53 -13.39 -13.02 1.83
N GLU A 54 -12.59 -12.14 2.41
CA GLU A 54 -13.02 -11.33 3.55
C GLU A 54 -13.31 -9.87 3.18
N PHE A 55 -12.64 -9.33 2.17
CA PHE A 55 -12.80 -7.94 1.75
C PHE A 55 -13.80 -7.82 0.58
N PRO A 56 -14.68 -6.78 0.59
CA PRO A 56 -15.63 -6.58 -0.49
C PRO A 56 -14.95 -6.43 -1.85
N GLN A 57 -15.42 -7.21 -2.82
CA GLN A 57 -14.98 -7.13 -4.21
C GLN A 57 -15.68 -5.96 -4.92
N THR A 58 -15.34 -4.73 -4.51
CA THR A 58 -15.76 -3.49 -5.18
C THR A 58 -15.32 -3.48 -6.65
N THR A 59 -15.91 -2.61 -7.49
CA THR A 59 -15.45 -2.46 -8.88
C THR A 59 -13.95 -2.13 -8.95
N THR A 60 -13.47 -1.30 -8.02
CA THR A 60 -12.05 -0.99 -7.86
C THR A 60 -11.25 -2.23 -7.45
N ALA A 61 -11.71 -2.99 -6.45
CA ALA A 61 -11.09 -4.25 -6.04
C ALA A 61 -11.01 -5.26 -7.19
N ARG A 62 -12.06 -5.40 -8.01
CA ARG A 62 -12.08 -6.30 -9.18
C ARG A 62 -11.14 -5.84 -10.28
N LYS A 63 -11.04 -4.53 -10.51
CA LYS A 63 -10.02 -3.96 -11.41
C LYS A 63 -8.62 -4.27 -10.86
N PHE A 64 -8.40 -4.02 -9.57
CA PHE A 64 -7.16 -4.34 -8.86
C PHE A 64 -6.82 -5.83 -8.82
N MET A 65 -7.78 -6.75 -8.72
CA MET A 65 -7.48 -8.18 -8.81
C MET A 65 -7.08 -8.60 -10.22
N LYS A 66 -7.57 -7.88 -11.24
CA LYS A 66 -7.18 -8.10 -12.64
C LYS A 66 -5.83 -7.47 -12.98
N THR A 67 -5.43 -6.40 -12.30
CA THR A 67 -4.29 -5.59 -12.70
C THR A 67 -3.27 -5.32 -11.59
N MET A 68 -3.51 -5.61 -10.32
CA MET A 68 -2.76 -5.11 -9.15
C MET A 68 -2.40 -3.61 -9.25
N LEU A 69 -1.76 -3.05 -8.23
CA LEU A 69 -1.21 -1.69 -8.25
C LEU A 69 -0.23 -1.44 -9.42
N PHE A 70 0.23 -2.48 -10.12
CA PHE A 70 1.37 -2.44 -11.02
C PHE A 70 1.13 -2.98 -12.43
N PHE A 71 -0.04 -3.53 -12.74
CA PHE A 71 -0.42 -3.93 -14.10
C PHE A 71 -1.64 -3.15 -14.64
N ASP A 72 -2.10 -2.11 -13.94
CA ASP A 72 -3.04 -1.14 -14.51
C ASP A 72 -2.29 -0.17 -15.46
N GLU A 73 -3.01 0.48 -16.37
CA GLU A 73 -2.48 1.50 -17.29
C GLU A 73 -2.31 2.87 -16.63
N LEU A 74 -2.59 2.99 -15.32
CA LEU A 74 -2.39 4.23 -14.59
C LEU A 74 -0.90 4.66 -14.57
N PRO A 75 -0.61 5.98 -14.60
CA PRO A 75 0.75 6.50 -14.56
C PRO A 75 1.61 5.95 -13.40
N GLN A 76 0.99 5.75 -12.24
CA GLN A 76 1.64 5.21 -11.05
C GLN A 76 2.19 3.79 -11.28
N SER A 77 1.39 2.93 -11.92
CA SER A 77 1.69 1.52 -12.17
C SER A 77 2.84 1.36 -13.15
N SER A 78 2.81 2.15 -14.24
CA SER A 78 3.86 2.19 -15.25
C SER A 78 5.21 2.62 -14.66
N ARG A 79 5.22 3.69 -13.85
CA ARG A 79 6.45 4.18 -13.21
C ARG A 79 7.02 3.16 -12.24
N VAL A 80 6.18 2.54 -11.42
CA VAL A 80 6.68 1.54 -10.46
C VAL A 80 7.30 0.35 -11.18
N ARG A 81 6.69 -0.18 -12.24
CA ARG A 81 7.30 -1.24 -13.06
C ARG A 81 8.66 -0.84 -13.62
N LYS A 82 8.76 0.36 -14.21
CA LYS A 82 10.00 0.87 -14.78
C LYS A 82 11.12 0.98 -13.74
N TYR A 83 10.81 1.54 -12.57
CA TYR A 83 11.81 1.78 -11.53
C TYR A 83 12.15 0.54 -10.70
N LEU A 84 11.26 -0.46 -10.65
CA LEU A 84 11.53 -1.70 -9.91
C LEU A 84 12.80 -2.41 -10.39
N GLN A 85 13.01 -2.49 -11.71
CA GLN A 85 14.22 -3.07 -12.28
C GLN A 85 15.49 -2.28 -11.88
N LEU A 86 15.41 -0.95 -11.83
CA LEU A 86 16.51 -0.09 -11.39
C LEU A 86 16.79 -0.25 -9.89
N VAL A 87 15.75 -0.45 -9.09
CA VAL A 87 15.87 -0.75 -7.65
C VAL A 87 16.59 -2.07 -7.43
N VAL A 88 16.17 -3.14 -8.13
CA VAL A 88 16.80 -4.46 -8.03
C VAL A 88 18.28 -4.35 -8.39
N LYS A 89 18.61 -3.74 -9.53
CA LYS A 89 20.00 -3.51 -9.95
C LYS A 89 20.83 -2.76 -8.88
N LYS A 90 20.28 -1.72 -8.27
CA LYS A 90 20.97 -0.96 -7.20
C LYS A 90 21.22 -1.81 -5.96
N LEU A 91 20.29 -2.71 -5.62
CA LEU A 91 20.42 -3.61 -4.47
C LEU A 91 21.41 -4.75 -4.77
N GLU A 92 21.49 -5.22 -6.01
CA GLU A 92 22.51 -6.18 -6.46
C GLU A 92 23.92 -5.55 -6.42
N GLU A 93 24.06 -4.30 -6.86
CA GLU A 93 25.33 -3.56 -6.80
C GLU A 93 25.77 -3.27 -5.35
N LYS A 94 24.81 -2.89 -4.48
CA LYS A 94 25.05 -2.64 -3.06
C LYS A 94 23.77 -2.85 -2.25
N GLU A 95 23.66 -4.01 -1.62
CA GLU A 95 22.48 -4.45 -0.87
C GLU A 95 22.02 -3.41 0.18
N GLU A 96 22.94 -2.82 0.93
CA GLU A 96 22.61 -1.88 1.99
C GLU A 96 22.42 -0.42 1.53
N THR A 97 22.36 -0.18 0.22
CA THR A 97 22.20 1.17 -0.34
C THR A 97 20.96 1.87 0.21
N LYS A 98 21.09 3.17 0.47
CA LYS A 98 19.96 4.04 0.84
C LYS A 98 19.25 4.66 -0.38
N LYS A 99 19.76 4.36 -1.58
CA LYS A 99 19.35 4.96 -2.87
C LYS A 99 18.39 4.08 -3.67
N ALA A 100 17.93 2.96 -3.10
CA ALA A 100 16.93 2.10 -3.71
C ALA A 100 15.54 2.71 -3.50
N CYS A 101 15.13 3.57 -4.43
CA CYS A 101 13.88 4.32 -4.33
C CYS A 101 13.15 4.39 -5.68
N ILE A 102 11.82 4.53 -5.60
CA ILE A 102 10.90 4.67 -6.71
C ILE A 102 10.13 5.99 -6.52
N PRO A 103 10.50 7.07 -7.25
CA PRO A 103 9.70 8.27 -7.30
C PRO A 103 8.45 8.01 -8.15
N VAL A 104 7.27 8.14 -7.55
CA VAL A 104 5.99 7.88 -8.25
C VAL A 104 5.35 9.18 -8.69
N ILE A 105 5.27 10.17 -7.80
CA ILE A 105 4.93 11.55 -8.17
C ILE A 105 6.18 12.23 -8.69
N VAL A 106 6.05 12.90 -9.83
CA VAL A 106 7.10 13.69 -10.48
C VAL A 106 6.59 15.10 -10.78
N SER A 107 7.49 16.02 -11.11
CA SER A 107 7.15 17.42 -11.43
C SER A 107 6.06 17.56 -12.49
N GLU A 108 6.04 16.65 -13.47
CA GLU A 108 5.10 16.63 -14.57
C GLU A 108 3.68 16.25 -14.13
N ASP A 109 3.48 15.78 -12.89
CA ASP A 109 2.14 15.54 -12.34
C ASP A 109 1.55 16.79 -11.69
N LEU A 110 2.39 17.80 -11.41
CA LEU A 110 1.92 19.06 -10.83
C LEU A 110 1.04 19.77 -11.86
N GLY A 111 -0.18 20.13 -11.46
CA GLY A 111 -1.15 20.81 -12.32
C GLY A 111 -1.91 19.89 -13.29
N LYS A 112 -1.68 18.57 -13.27
CA LYS A 112 -2.54 17.62 -13.99
C LYS A 112 -3.83 17.36 -13.22
N GLU A 113 -4.89 17.07 -13.97
CA GLU A 113 -6.18 16.66 -13.42
C GLU A 113 -6.05 15.38 -12.57
N TYR A 114 -5.24 14.43 -13.03
CA TYR A 114 -4.91 13.22 -12.29
C TYR A 114 -3.52 13.30 -11.67
N MET A 115 -3.45 13.10 -10.36
CA MET A 115 -2.21 13.00 -9.59
C MET A 115 -2.14 11.63 -8.90
N PRO A 116 -1.03 10.88 -9.00
CA PRO A 116 -0.87 9.60 -8.32
C PRO A 116 -1.15 9.69 -6.81
N SER A 117 -1.79 8.68 -6.25
CA SER A 117 -2.04 8.60 -4.80
C SER A 117 -0.81 8.13 -4.03
N LEU A 118 -0.08 7.15 -4.59
CA LEU A 118 1.24 6.75 -4.14
C LEU A 118 2.26 7.80 -4.60
N ALA A 119 3.01 8.38 -3.66
CA ALA A 119 3.98 9.43 -3.91
C ALA A 119 5.39 8.88 -4.10
N PHE A 120 5.80 7.97 -3.22
CA PHE A 120 7.18 7.52 -3.12
C PHE A 120 7.26 6.14 -2.48
N VAL A 121 8.23 5.34 -2.93
CA VAL A 121 8.60 4.07 -2.30
C VAL A 121 10.11 4.04 -2.09
N GLN A 122 10.57 3.73 -0.88
CA GLN A 122 11.96 3.43 -0.57
C GLN A 122 12.08 1.98 -0.10
N ILE A 123 13.14 1.32 -0.55
CA ILE A 123 13.45 -0.05 -0.19
C ILE A 123 14.77 -0.03 0.56
N LEU A 124 14.81 -0.64 1.73
CA LEU A 124 16.03 -0.85 2.51
C LEU A 124 16.19 -2.33 2.80
N VAL A 125 17.43 -2.81 2.69
CA VAL A 125 17.78 -4.17 3.09
C VAL A 125 18.76 -4.07 4.24
N ARG A 126 18.41 -4.68 5.37
CA ARG A 126 19.27 -4.76 6.57
C ARG A 126 19.13 -6.12 7.17
N GLU A 127 20.24 -6.72 7.58
CA GLU A 127 20.23 -8.06 8.21
C GLU A 127 19.47 -9.07 7.34
N LYS A 128 19.70 -9.01 6.01
CA LYS A 128 19.00 -9.83 5.03
C LYS A 128 17.47 -9.74 5.07
N LYS A 129 16.90 -8.65 5.62
CA LYS A 129 15.46 -8.37 5.64
C LYS A 129 15.13 -7.17 4.77
N VAL A 130 14.21 -7.36 3.83
CA VAL A 130 13.65 -6.28 3.00
C VAL A 130 12.64 -5.49 3.82
N ARG A 131 12.78 -4.17 3.82
CA ARG A 131 11.83 -3.22 4.39
C ARG A 131 11.40 -2.23 3.32
N VAL A 132 10.09 -2.14 3.09
CA VAL A 132 9.49 -1.21 2.13
C VAL A 132 8.84 -0.07 2.87
N PHE A 133 9.23 1.16 2.54
CA PHE A 133 8.65 2.40 3.06
C PHE A 133 7.88 3.07 1.92
N ALA A 134 6.55 3.12 2.01
CA ALA A 134 5.70 3.74 1.00
C ALA A 134 5.03 5.00 1.58
N THR A 135 4.95 6.06 0.79
CA THR A 135 4.22 7.28 1.15
C THR A 135 3.05 7.49 0.19
N PHE A 136 1.85 7.55 0.73
CA PHE A 136 0.64 7.92 0.01
C PHE A 136 0.24 9.35 0.38
N ARG A 137 0.04 10.21 -0.62
CA ARG A 137 -0.54 11.54 -0.38
C ARG A 137 -2.01 11.44 0.02
N SER A 138 -2.70 10.43 -0.51
CA SER A 138 -4.09 10.13 -0.20
C SER A 138 -4.33 8.63 -0.39
N LEU A 139 -5.18 8.03 0.43
CA LEU A 139 -5.52 6.62 0.34
C LEU A 139 -7.00 6.40 0.66
N ASP A 140 -7.77 6.00 -0.34
CA ASP A 140 -9.13 5.48 -0.15
C ASP A 140 -9.03 4.08 0.44
N LEU A 141 -9.40 3.95 1.70
CA LEU A 141 -9.16 2.72 2.46
C LEU A 141 -10.09 1.56 2.04
N VAL A 142 -11.28 1.86 1.53
CA VAL A 142 -12.26 0.82 1.16
C VAL A 142 -12.04 0.35 -0.27
N SER A 143 -11.82 1.29 -1.20
CA SER A 143 -11.73 0.95 -2.62
C SER A 143 -10.34 0.49 -3.03
N GLY A 144 -9.28 1.07 -2.46
CA GLY A 144 -7.89 0.82 -2.86
C GLY A 144 -6.93 0.43 -1.75
N GLY A 145 -7.25 0.73 -0.48
CA GLY A 145 -6.34 0.60 0.67
C GLY A 145 -5.64 -0.75 0.76
N LEU A 146 -6.42 -1.81 0.94
CA LEU A 146 -5.90 -3.18 1.06
C LEU A 146 -5.13 -3.61 -0.18
N TRP A 147 -5.69 -3.37 -1.37
CA TRP A 147 -5.08 -3.80 -2.63
C TRP A 147 -3.77 -3.08 -2.92
N ASN A 148 -3.66 -1.81 -2.51
CA ASN A 148 -2.43 -1.06 -2.58
C ASN A 148 -1.34 -1.67 -1.68
N ILE A 149 -1.69 -2.08 -0.47
CA ILE A 149 -0.76 -2.70 0.47
C ILE A 149 -0.32 -4.09 -0.02
N LEU A 150 -1.25 -4.91 -0.51
CA LEU A 150 -0.94 -6.21 -1.12
C LEU A 150 0.01 -6.06 -2.33
N GLY A 151 -0.14 -4.99 -3.10
CA GLY A 151 0.84 -4.65 -4.14
C GLY A 151 2.23 -4.46 -3.55
N LEU A 152 2.37 -3.65 -2.49
CA LEU A 152 3.65 -3.44 -1.84
C LEU A 152 4.25 -4.74 -1.29
N GLU A 153 3.43 -5.65 -0.74
CA GLU A 153 3.85 -7.00 -0.34
C GLU A 153 4.40 -7.78 -1.51
N ARG A 154 3.74 -7.72 -2.66
CA ARG A 154 4.21 -8.39 -3.87
C ARG A 154 5.57 -7.85 -4.33
N ILE A 155 5.78 -6.54 -4.30
CA ILE A 155 7.08 -5.92 -4.60
C ILE A 155 8.14 -6.41 -3.61
N ALA A 156 7.81 -6.39 -2.33
CA ALA A 156 8.75 -6.77 -1.27
C ALA A 156 9.19 -8.24 -1.41
N GLU A 157 8.26 -9.15 -1.73
CA GLU A 157 8.57 -10.55 -2.06
C GLU A 157 9.47 -10.66 -3.30
N GLN A 158 9.12 -9.97 -4.40
CA GLN A 158 9.93 -10.01 -5.62
C GLN A 158 11.36 -9.54 -5.37
N ILE A 159 11.54 -8.46 -4.61
CA ILE A 159 12.88 -7.99 -4.24
C ILE A 159 13.57 -9.01 -3.34
N SER A 160 12.88 -9.54 -2.32
CA SER A 160 13.42 -10.54 -1.40
C SER A 160 13.97 -11.76 -2.15
N THR A 161 13.25 -12.25 -3.16
CA THR A 161 13.72 -13.34 -4.03
C THR A 161 14.98 -12.97 -4.80
N ASN A 162 15.04 -11.78 -5.40
CA ASN A 162 16.20 -11.37 -6.21
C ASN A 162 17.48 -11.18 -5.38
N ILE A 163 17.36 -10.76 -4.11
CA ILE A 163 18.52 -10.53 -3.24
C ILE A 163 18.83 -11.72 -2.29
N ASN A 164 18.15 -12.86 -2.47
CA ASN A 164 18.26 -14.04 -1.61
C ASN A 164 18.02 -13.73 -0.11
N SER A 165 17.02 -12.90 0.19
CA SER A 165 16.53 -12.66 1.55
C SER A 165 15.66 -13.83 2.00
N HIS A 166 15.98 -14.44 3.14
CA HIS A 166 15.19 -15.52 3.74
C HIS A 166 14.17 -15.02 4.78
N HIS A 167 14.23 -13.74 5.15
CA HIS A 167 13.29 -13.13 6.07
C HIS A 167 12.05 -12.63 5.33
N LEU A 168 10.89 -12.79 5.96
CA LEU A 168 9.65 -12.17 5.49
C LEU A 168 9.81 -10.64 5.51
N PRO A 169 9.34 -9.91 4.47
CA PRO A 169 9.55 -8.48 4.41
C PRO A 169 8.67 -7.72 5.41
N ASP A 170 9.09 -6.49 5.76
CA ASP A 170 8.24 -5.54 6.47
C ASP A 170 7.78 -4.43 5.52
N ILE A 171 6.56 -3.92 5.74
CA ILE A 171 6.00 -2.78 5.01
C ILE A 171 5.57 -1.70 5.99
N ILE A 172 6.07 -0.49 5.74
CA ILE A 172 5.71 0.71 6.47
C ILE A 172 5.08 1.68 5.48
N VAL A 173 3.81 2.00 5.69
CA VAL A 173 3.05 2.91 4.84
C VAL A 173 2.72 4.18 5.61
N PHE A 174 3.25 5.30 5.14
CA PHE A 174 2.88 6.63 5.57
C PHE A 174 1.73 7.13 4.71
N VAL A 175 0.62 7.49 5.34
CA VAL A 175 -0.55 8.03 4.65
C VAL A 175 -0.78 9.44 5.15
N ILE A 176 -0.65 10.41 4.24
CA ILE A 176 -0.92 11.82 4.55
C ILE A 176 -2.41 12.00 4.79
N SER A 177 -3.28 11.61 3.83
CA SER A 177 -4.74 11.71 3.92
C SER A 177 -5.39 10.32 3.76
N ALA A 178 -5.70 9.63 4.86
CA ALA A 178 -6.43 8.37 4.80
C ALA A 178 -7.93 8.64 4.89
N HIS A 179 -8.73 8.11 3.97
CA HIS A 179 -10.15 8.44 3.92
C HIS A 179 -11.07 7.26 3.58
N VAL A 180 -12.34 7.43 3.95
CA VAL A 180 -13.47 6.54 3.65
C VAL A 180 -14.59 7.39 3.08
N GLN A 181 -15.06 7.08 1.88
CA GLN A 181 -16.18 7.81 1.27
C GLN A 181 -17.50 7.47 1.98
N HIS A 182 -18.40 8.46 2.09
CA HIS A 182 -19.71 8.27 2.73
C HIS A 182 -20.54 7.18 2.08
N LYS A 183 -20.47 7.07 0.75
CA LYS A 183 -21.14 6.02 -0.02
C LYS A 183 -20.73 4.59 0.41
N ASP A 184 -19.54 4.44 1.00
CA ASP A 184 -18.96 3.16 1.37
C ASP A 184 -19.21 2.79 2.85
N PHE A 185 -19.92 3.61 3.63
CA PHE A 185 -20.13 3.36 5.07
C PHE A 185 -20.85 2.04 5.36
N THR A 186 -21.80 1.66 4.51
CA THR A 186 -22.47 0.35 4.62
C THR A 186 -21.52 -0.83 4.40
N LEU A 187 -20.49 -0.66 3.58
CA LEU A 187 -19.43 -1.65 3.38
C LEU A 187 -18.46 -1.66 4.56
N VAL A 188 -18.15 -0.48 5.12
CA VAL A 188 -17.28 -0.38 6.29
C VAL A 188 -17.82 -1.19 7.46
N ASP A 189 -19.12 -1.11 7.75
CA ASP A 189 -19.73 -1.92 8.82
C ASP A 189 -19.47 -3.42 8.62
N LYS A 190 -19.54 -3.91 7.38
CA LYS A 190 -19.25 -5.31 7.05
C LYS A 190 -17.76 -5.65 7.20
N ILE A 191 -16.88 -4.72 6.85
CA ILE A 191 -15.42 -4.89 6.93
C ILE A 191 -14.96 -4.93 8.39
N VAL A 192 -15.48 -4.03 9.23
CA VAL A 192 -15.04 -3.83 10.62
C VAL A 192 -15.66 -4.86 11.57
N ARG A 193 -16.89 -5.32 11.33
CA ARG A 193 -17.59 -6.28 12.22
C ARG A 193 -17.15 -7.74 12.06
N LYS A 194 -16.47 -8.13 10.99
CA LYS A 194 -15.95 -9.50 10.77
C LYS A 194 -14.69 -9.82 11.61
N ARG A 195 -14.67 -9.42 12.89
CA ARG A 195 -13.59 -9.77 13.83
C ARG A 195 -13.71 -11.22 14.29
#